data_AF-A0AAW2FJR6-F1
#
_entry.id   AF-A0AAW2FJR6-F1
#
_cell.length_a   1.000
_cell.length_b   1.000
_cell.length_c   1.000
_cell.angle_alpha   90.00
_cell.angle_beta   90.00
_cell.angle_gamma   90.00
#
_symmetry.space_group_name_H-M   'P 1'
#
loop_
_entity.id
_entity.type
_entity.pdbx_description
1 polymer ?
#
loop_
_entity_poly.entity_id
_entity_poly.type
_entity_poly.pdbx_seq_one_letter_code
_entity_poly.pdbx_strand_id
1 'polypeptide(L)'
;MKLFARPNSFYEAMTSVMYFNYLLGLRVFEYPRGYPRSVFSLIYILIIYIMFCGGAVSMGVYFENIKLLKLDYIIFLVTGNMYVLSVILKMILGWRHSKKIAVCYKKIFEIDKTLRQLGLTVKYDEIYFITIGFIISWFILSIFLGVTSFFFFKLHIDDIFQTIYMTYASIISSSIDYVNAFEFYAFSSSVTSEIETHIPFYLNKELQCKFQNRFYRNIFTPKYKNHKHLLQITK
;
A
#
# COMPACT_ATOMS: atom_id res chain seq x y z
N MET A 1 -4.82 3.26 26.91
CA MET A 1 -4.53 3.19 25.45
C MET A 1 -5.75 2.63 24.73
N LYS A 2 -6.30 3.36 23.77
CA LYS A 2 -7.51 2.96 23.02
C LYS A 2 -7.14 2.13 21.78
N LEU A 3 -6.48 0.98 21.96
CA LEU A 3 -6.05 0.10 20.85
C LEU A 3 -7.23 -0.50 20.04
N PHE A 4 -8.44 -0.48 20.60
CA PHE A 4 -9.66 -0.95 19.94
C PHE A 4 -10.71 0.16 19.77
N ALA A 5 -10.33 1.43 19.92
CA ALA A 5 -11.27 2.48 19.55
C ALA A 5 -11.44 2.50 18.04
N ARG A 6 -12.69 2.65 17.63
CA ARG A 6 -13.09 2.81 16.24
C ARG A 6 -12.29 3.97 15.61
N PRO A 7 -11.60 3.75 14.47
CA PRO A 7 -10.84 4.80 13.81
C PRO A 7 -11.80 5.88 13.29
N ASN A 8 -11.50 7.12 13.61
CA ASN A 8 -12.30 8.28 13.21
C ASN A 8 -11.85 8.89 11.88
N SER A 9 -10.71 8.43 11.34
CA SER A 9 -10.14 8.90 10.08
C SER A 9 -9.36 7.79 9.39
N PHE A 10 -9.18 7.92 8.07
CA PHE A 10 -8.31 7.02 7.30
C PHE A 10 -6.89 6.98 7.86
N TYR A 11 -6.41 8.12 8.35
CA TYR A 11 -5.08 8.26 8.95
C TYR A 11 -4.93 7.36 10.19
N GLU A 12 -5.92 7.35 11.09
CA GLU A 12 -5.91 6.48 12.26
C GLU A 12 -5.91 5.00 11.86
N ALA A 13 -6.65 4.63 10.80
CA ALA A 13 -6.66 3.26 10.30
C ALA A 13 -5.30 2.81 9.74
N MET A 14 -4.60 3.69 9.03
CA MET A 14 -3.28 3.39 8.42
C MET A 14 -2.09 3.55 9.37
N THR A 15 -2.31 4.13 10.55
CA THR A 15 -1.24 4.46 11.50
C THR A 15 -0.44 3.21 11.91
N SER A 16 -1.09 2.06 12.07
CA SER A 16 -0.40 0.80 12.41
C SER A 16 0.59 0.36 11.33
N VAL A 17 0.23 0.51 10.05
CA VAL A 17 1.11 0.20 8.91
C VAL A 17 2.28 1.16 8.85
N MET A 18 2.04 2.45 9.15
CA MET A 18 3.12 3.44 9.23
C MET A 18 4.12 3.09 10.33
N TYR A 19 3.65 2.73 11.52
CA TYR A 19 4.53 2.26 12.59
C TYR A 19 5.32 1.02 12.19
N PHE A 20 4.67 0.08 11.51
CA PHE A 20 5.32 -1.11 11.01
C PHE A 20 6.41 -0.80 9.96
N ASN A 21 6.11 0.11 9.02
CA ASN A 21 7.09 0.66 8.08
C ASN A 21 8.27 1.35 8.77
N TYR A 22 8.03 2.06 9.88
CA TYR A 22 9.11 2.67 10.68
C TYR A 22 9.96 1.60 11.38
N LEU A 23 9.35 0.55 11.94
CA LEU A 23 10.09 -0.55 12.56
C LEU A 23 10.98 -1.32 11.57
N LEU A 24 10.61 -1.35 10.29
CA LEU A 24 11.45 -1.97 9.24
C LEU A 24 12.47 -0.99 8.62
N GLY A 25 12.51 0.27 9.07
CA GLY A 25 13.42 1.27 8.54
C GLY A 25 13.04 1.85 7.17
N LEU A 26 11.90 1.48 6.59
CA LEU A 26 11.51 1.89 5.22
C LEU A 26 11.11 3.37 5.11
N ARG A 27 10.64 3.99 6.20
CA ARG A 27 10.22 5.41 6.25
C ARG A 27 10.75 6.18 7.45
N VAL A 28 11.82 5.71 8.08
CA VAL A 28 12.27 6.18 9.41
C VAL A 28 12.59 7.68 9.49
N PHE A 29 12.81 8.36 8.36
CA PHE A 29 13.07 9.80 8.29
C PHE A 29 11.89 10.71 8.66
N GLU A 30 10.66 10.19 8.61
CA GLU A 30 9.46 10.97 8.92
C GLU A 30 9.02 10.87 10.39
N TYR A 31 9.71 10.08 11.20
CA TYR A 31 9.33 9.82 12.58
C TYR A 31 10.20 10.59 13.60
N PRO A 32 9.61 11.29 14.60
CA PRO A 32 8.19 11.65 14.73
C PRO A 32 7.78 12.77 13.76
N ARG A 33 6.51 12.75 13.35
CA ARG A 33 5.97 13.62 12.30
C ARG A 33 6.24 15.10 12.58
N GLY A 34 6.89 15.77 11.64
CA GLY A 34 7.20 17.20 11.73
C GLY A 34 8.54 17.54 12.39
N TYR A 35 9.23 16.57 13.00
CA TYR A 35 10.56 16.76 13.56
C TYR A 35 11.54 15.75 12.93
N PRO A 36 12.19 16.11 11.80
CA PRO A 36 13.13 15.21 11.15
C PRO A 36 14.35 14.99 12.04
N ARG A 37 14.37 13.90 12.82
CA ARG A 37 15.55 13.44 13.55
C ARG A 37 16.44 12.61 12.62
N SER A 38 16.91 13.26 11.55
CA SER A 38 17.58 12.60 10.43
C SER A 38 18.79 11.78 10.86
N VAL A 39 19.55 12.22 11.85
CA VAL A 39 20.82 11.57 12.25
C VAL A 39 20.59 10.19 12.88
N PHE A 40 19.77 10.08 13.93
CA PHE A 40 19.49 8.78 14.56
C PHE A 40 18.76 7.82 13.61
N SER A 41 17.89 8.37 12.77
CA SER A 41 17.19 7.68 11.72
C SER A 41 18.14 7.09 10.67
N LEU A 42 19.14 7.86 10.20
CA LEU A 42 20.20 7.40 9.31
C LEU A 42 21.05 6.31 9.95
N ILE A 43 21.47 6.50 11.21
CA ILE A 43 22.27 5.51 11.95
C ILE A 43 21.51 4.18 12.05
N TYR A 44 20.23 4.23 12.40
CA TYR A 44 19.38 3.03 12.48
C TYR A 44 19.27 2.30 11.14
N ILE A 45 19.02 3.04 10.06
CA ILE A 45 18.94 2.47 8.71
C ILE A 45 20.29 1.88 8.29
N LEU A 46 21.41 2.55 8.58
CA LEU A 46 22.74 2.06 8.28
C LEU A 46 23.02 0.75 9.04
N ILE A 47 22.63 0.65 10.31
CA ILE A 47 22.78 -0.57 11.12
C ILE A 47 21.97 -1.72 10.51
N ILE A 48 20.70 -1.50 10.18
CA ILE A 48 19.86 -2.51 9.50
C ILE A 48 20.48 -2.91 8.16
N TYR A 49 20.96 -1.95 7.38
CA TYR A 49 21.54 -2.21 6.08
C TYR A 49 22.84 -3.03 6.18
N ILE A 50 23.74 -2.69 7.11
CA ILE A 50 24.96 -3.47 7.37
C ILE A 50 24.60 -4.89 7.82
N MET A 51 23.62 -5.04 8.74
CA MET A 51 23.14 -6.35 9.17
C MET A 51 22.56 -7.16 8.00
N PHE A 52 21.83 -6.50 7.11
CA PHE A 52 21.25 -7.14 5.93
C PHE A 52 22.33 -7.56 4.92
N CYS A 53 23.28 -6.67 4.59
CA CYS A 53 24.37 -6.95 3.67
C CYS A 53 25.28 -8.07 4.17
N GLY A 54 25.68 -8.05 5.45
CA GLY A 54 26.49 -9.13 5.99
C GLY A 54 25.73 -10.47 5.99
N GLY A 55 24.41 -10.45 6.23
CA GLY A 55 23.56 -11.64 6.15
C GLY A 55 23.52 -12.21 4.72
N ALA A 56 23.37 -11.34 3.72
CA ALA A 56 23.40 -11.73 2.31
C ALA A 56 24.76 -12.33 1.88
N VAL A 57 25.88 -11.73 2.31
CA VAL A 57 27.22 -12.28 2.06
C VAL A 57 27.38 -13.65 2.72
N SER A 58 26.92 -13.79 3.97
CA SER A 58 26.99 -15.06 4.71
C SER A 58 26.17 -16.16 4.04
N MET A 59 24.99 -15.84 3.52
CA MET A 59 24.20 -16.77 2.73
C MET A 59 24.90 -17.15 1.43
N GLY A 60 25.55 -16.21 0.74
CA GLY A 60 26.33 -16.49 -0.47
C GLY A 60 27.40 -17.55 -0.24
N VAL A 61 28.23 -17.36 0.80
CA VAL A 61 29.27 -18.33 1.20
C VAL A 61 28.68 -19.68 1.58
N TYR A 62 27.56 -19.67 2.31
CA TYR A 62 26.86 -20.90 2.70
C TYR A 62 26.40 -21.71 1.48
N PHE A 63 25.79 -21.05 0.48
CA PHE A 63 25.29 -21.74 -0.71
C PHE A 63 26.41 -22.22 -1.64
N GLU A 64 27.57 -21.56 -1.66
CA GLU A 64 28.76 -22.08 -2.35
C GLU A 64 29.24 -23.39 -1.73
N ASN A 65 29.17 -23.52 -0.40
CA ASN A 65 29.63 -24.72 0.32
C ASN A 65 28.70 -25.94 0.12
N ILE A 66 27.40 -25.73 -0.09
CA ILE A 66 26.40 -26.81 -0.18
C ILE A 66 26.41 -27.54 -1.54
N LYS A 67 27.27 -27.15 -2.50
CA LYS A 67 27.31 -27.72 -3.86
C LYS A 67 25.92 -27.80 -4.48
N LEU A 68 25.16 -26.69 -4.43
CA LEU A 68 23.90 -26.60 -5.16
C LEU A 68 24.09 -26.79 -6.67
N LEU A 69 23.02 -27.22 -7.33
CA LEU A 69 22.96 -27.23 -8.79
C LEU A 69 23.25 -25.81 -9.30
N LYS A 70 23.98 -25.70 -10.41
CA LYS A 70 24.37 -24.40 -11.01
C LYS A 70 23.15 -23.48 -11.23
N LEU A 71 21.98 -24.05 -11.55
CA LEU A 71 20.75 -23.29 -11.76
C LEU A 71 20.24 -22.65 -10.46
N ASP A 72 20.19 -23.40 -9.37
CA ASP A 72 19.67 -22.92 -8.08
C ASP A 72 20.55 -21.80 -7.51
N TYR A 73 21.87 -21.92 -7.67
CA TYR A 73 22.81 -20.86 -7.31
C TYR A 73 22.59 -19.57 -8.12
N ILE A 74 22.38 -19.69 -9.44
CA ILE A 74 22.09 -18.53 -10.30
C ILE A 74 20.76 -17.88 -9.89
N ILE A 75 19.72 -18.67 -9.66
CA ILE A 75 18.42 -18.16 -9.19
C ILE A 75 18.57 -17.44 -7.87
N PHE A 76 19.31 -18.02 -6.92
CA PHE A 76 19.58 -17.39 -5.62
C PHE A 76 20.32 -16.06 -5.78
N LEU A 77 21.40 -16.03 -6.58
CA LEU A 77 22.19 -14.82 -6.82
C LEU A 77 21.36 -13.72 -7.47
N VAL A 78 20.59 -14.05 -8.50
CA VAL A 78 19.73 -13.08 -9.19
C VAL A 78 18.63 -12.56 -8.25
N THR A 79 17.97 -13.46 -7.51
CA THR A 79 16.90 -13.11 -6.57
C THR A 79 17.42 -12.24 -5.43
N GLY A 80 18.57 -12.60 -4.84
CA GLY A 80 19.23 -11.82 -3.80
C GLY A 80 19.60 -10.42 -4.26
N ASN A 81 20.16 -10.28 -5.47
CA ASN A 81 20.50 -8.97 -6.03
C ASN A 81 19.27 -8.12 -6.36
N MET A 82 18.22 -8.72 -6.95
CA MET A 82 16.93 -8.06 -7.18
C MET A 82 16.33 -7.55 -5.87
N TYR A 83 16.45 -8.35 -4.81
CA TYR A 83 15.97 -8.01 -3.49
C TYR A 83 16.74 -6.82 -2.88
N VAL A 84 18.08 -6.89 -2.86
CA VAL A 84 18.94 -5.78 -2.39
C VAL A 84 18.60 -4.49 -3.14
N LEU A 85 18.44 -4.57 -4.47
CA LEU A 85 18.06 -3.44 -5.30
C LEU A 85 16.68 -2.89 -4.94
N SER A 86 15.69 -3.75 -4.71
CA SER A 86 14.34 -3.37 -4.27
C SER A 86 14.36 -2.60 -2.95
N VAL A 87 15.14 -3.05 -1.97
CA VAL A 87 15.31 -2.38 -0.68
C VAL A 87 15.94 -0.99 -0.86
N ILE A 88 17.03 -0.90 -1.63
CA ILE A 88 17.72 0.38 -1.90
C ILE A 88 16.78 1.35 -2.61
N LEU A 89 16.08 0.88 -3.66
CA LEU A 89 15.10 1.70 -4.38
C LEU A 89 14.00 2.21 -3.46
N LYS A 90 13.50 1.37 -2.54
CA LYS A 90 12.51 1.79 -1.55
C LYS A 90 13.04 2.82 -0.57
N MET A 91 14.25 2.66 -0.07
CA MET A 91 14.86 3.65 0.81
C MET A 91 15.05 4.99 0.09
N ILE A 92 15.51 4.98 -1.17
CA ILE A 92 15.66 6.19 -1.99
C ILE A 92 14.30 6.83 -2.28
N LEU A 93 13.29 6.03 -2.63
CA LEU A 93 11.92 6.47 -2.85
C LEU A 93 11.34 7.11 -1.59
N GLY A 94 11.48 6.44 -0.43
CA GLY A 94 11.05 6.94 0.86
C GLY A 94 11.72 8.28 1.20
N TRP A 95 13.02 8.40 0.97
CA TRP A 95 13.75 9.65 1.17
C TRP A 95 13.29 10.77 0.23
N ARG A 96 13.32 10.53 -1.09
CA ARG A 96 13.00 11.54 -2.12
C ARG A 96 11.54 11.97 -2.08
N HIS A 97 10.64 11.04 -1.85
CA HIS A 97 9.20 11.29 -1.91
C HIS A 97 8.59 11.63 -0.56
N SER A 98 9.33 11.58 0.55
CA SER A 98 8.84 11.96 1.89
C SER A 98 8.01 13.25 1.88
N LYS A 99 8.59 14.34 1.35
CA LYS A 99 7.89 15.63 1.23
C LYS A 99 6.62 15.56 0.37
N LYS A 100 6.65 14.82 -0.74
CA LYS A 100 5.50 14.69 -1.65
C LYS A 100 4.40 13.81 -1.04
N ILE A 101 4.79 12.75 -0.35
CA ILE A 101 3.91 11.82 0.37
C ILE A 101 3.24 12.56 1.53
N ALA A 102 3.97 13.39 2.28
CA ALA A 102 3.40 14.22 3.34
C ALA A 102 2.33 15.19 2.80
N VAL A 103 2.58 15.84 1.66
CA VAL A 103 1.59 16.69 0.98
C VAL A 103 0.39 15.88 0.50
N CYS A 104 0.63 14.68 -0.04
CA CYS A 104 -0.44 13.77 -0.46
C CYS A 104 -1.34 13.36 0.71
N TYR A 105 -0.75 12.94 1.84
CA TYR A 105 -1.51 12.61 3.05
C TYR A 105 -2.31 13.80 3.59
N LYS A 106 -1.76 15.02 3.51
CA LYS A 106 -2.49 16.22 3.90
C LYS A 106 -3.73 16.44 3.02
N LYS A 107 -3.59 16.27 1.70
CA LYS A 107 -4.72 16.35 0.76
C LYS A 107 -5.76 15.26 1.00
N ILE A 108 -5.32 14.01 1.21
CA ILE A 108 -6.23 12.90 1.53
C ILE A 108 -7.01 13.20 2.82
N PHE A 109 -6.35 13.76 3.84
CA PHE A 109 -7.00 14.14 5.09
C PHE A 109 -8.01 15.28 4.90
N GLU A 110 -7.70 16.27 4.06
CA GLU A 110 -8.65 17.34 3.71
C GLU A 110 -9.87 16.78 2.96
N ILE A 111 -9.64 15.87 2.00
CA ILE A 111 -10.72 15.18 1.26
C ILE A 111 -11.58 14.35 2.21
N ASP A 112 -10.96 13.55 3.09
CA ASP A 112 -11.65 12.76 4.12
C ASP A 112 -12.56 13.67 4.98
N LYS A 113 -12.04 14.82 5.43
CA LYS A 113 -12.84 15.80 6.19
C LYS A 113 -14.04 16.31 5.39
N THR A 114 -13.88 16.60 4.10
CA THR A 114 -15.00 17.06 3.25
C THR A 114 -16.01 15.94 2.98
N LEU A 115 -15.58 14.71 2.75
CA LEU A 115 -16.45 13.55 2.57
C LEU A 115 -17.31 13.30 3.82
N ARG A 116 -16.69 13.46 4.99
CA ARG A 116 -17.40 13.34 6.27
C ARG A 116 -18.42 14.46 6.48
N GLN A 117 -18.11 15.69 6.06
CA GLN A 117 -19.05 16.82 6.09
C GLN A 117 -20.23 16.62 5.12
N LEU A 118 -20.01 15.93 4.01
CA LEU A 118 -21.05 15.54 3.04
C LEU A 118 -21.90 14.35 3.53
N GLY A 119 -21.63 13.80 4.72
CA GLY A 119 -22.34 12.65 5.27
C GLY A 119 -21.99 11.32 4.61
N LEU A 120 -20.93 11.26 3.79
CA LEU A 120 -20.48 10.01 3.19
C LEU A 120 -19.74 9.18 4.26
N THR A 121 -20.38 8.10 4.69
CA THR A 121 -19.81 7.19 5.70
C THR A 121 -18.89 6.19 5.03
N VAL A 122 -17.61 6.55 4.90
CA VAL A 122 -16.56 5.58 4.51
C VAL A 122 -16.41 4.53 5.61
N LYS A 123 -16.35 3.25 5.24
CA LYS A 123 -16.23 2.12 6.18
C LYS A 123 -14.79 1.97 6.70
N TYR A 124 -14.33 2.91 7.53
CA TYR A 124 -12.98 2.88 8.10
C TYR A 124 -12.69 1.65 8.95
N ASP A 125 -13.73 1.07 9.56
CA ASP A 125 -13.59 -0.15 10.36
C ASP A 125 -13.07 -1.31 9.53
N GLU A 126 -13.59 -1.47 8.31
CA GLU A 126 -13.23 -2.57 7.42
C GLU A 126 -11.74 -2.48 7.04
N ILE A 127 -11.28 -1.29 6.65
CA ILE A 127 -9.87 -1.03 6.34
C ILE A 127 -8.98 -1.28 7.57
N TYR A 128 -9.43 -0.88 8.76
CA TYR A 128 -8.71 -1.08 10.00
C TYR A 128 -8.60 -2.56 10.40
N PHE A 129 -9.69 -3.32 10.28
CA PHE A 129 -9.69 -4.76 10.53
C PHE A 129 -8.79 -5.50 9.53
N ILE A 130 -8.83 -5.14 8.25
CA ILE A 130 -7.92 -5.69 7.23
C ILE A 130 -6.46 -5.39 7.61
N THR A 131 -6.19 -4.15 8.04
CA THR A 131 -4.84 -3.71 8.44
C THR A 131 -4.32 -4.44 9.67
N ILE A 132 -5.15 -4.61 10.70
CA ILE A 132 -4.77 -5.39 11.90
C ILE A 132 -4.56 -6.86 11.52
N GLY A 133 -5.49 -7.45 10.77
CA GLY A 133 -5.38 -8.84 10.33
C GLY A 133 -4.09 -9.09 9.54
N PHE A 134 -3.71 -8.13 8.70
CA PHE A 134 -2.46 -8.14 7.97
C PHE A 134 -1.23 -8.13 8.91
N ILE A 135 -1.19 -7.25 9.90
CA ILE A 135 -0.09 -7.20 10.87
C ILE A 135 -0.01 -8.51 11.68
N ILE A 136 -1.14 -9.04 12.14
CA ILE A 136 -1.18 -10.32 12.87
C ILE A 136 -0.69 -11.47 11.98
N SER A 137 -1.17 -11.53 10.73
CA SER A 137 -0.75 -12.52 9.75
C SER A 137 0.76 -12.45 9.49
N TRP A 138 1.32 -11.24 9.36
CA TRP A 138 2.77 -11.05 9.27
C TRP A 138 3.52 -11.62 10.48
N PHE A 139 3.07 -11.32 11.71
CA PHE A 139 3.73 -11.78 12.93
C PHE A 139 3.76 -13.31 13.00
N ILE A 140 2.63 -13.95 12.72
CA ILE A 140 2.53 -15.42 12.71
C ILE A 140 3.44 -16.01 11.63
N LEU A 141 3.40 -15.48 10.41
CA LEU A 141 4.22 -15.94 9.30
C LEU A 141 5.71 -15.76 9.60
N SER A 142 6.10 -14.65 10.21
CA SER A 142 7.49 -14.34 10.56
C SER A 142 8.04 -15.26 11.63
N ILE A 143 7.23 -15.62 12.65
CA ILE A 143 7.62 -16.61 13.65
C ILE A 143 7.80 -17.97 12.99
N PHE A 144 6.84 -18.38 12.15
CA PHE A 144 6.91 -19.68 11.45
C PHE A 144 8.12 -19.78 10.52
N LEU A 145 8.37 -18.75 9.70
CA LEU A 145 9.54 -18.66 8.85
C LEU A 145 10.83 -18.62 9.67
N GLY A 146 10.86 -17.86 10.76
CA GLY A 146 12.03 -17.77 11.63
C GLY A 146 12.43 -19.11 12.24
N VAL A 147 11.46 -19.87 12.79
CA VAL A 147 11.70 -21.20 13.34
C VAL A 147 12.17 -22.16 12.24
N THR A 148 11.50 -22.18 11.09
CA THR A 148 11.84 -23.06 9.96
C THR A 148 13.24 -22.76 9.42
N SER A 149 13.56 -21.48 9.19
CA SER A 149 14.88 -21.04 8.74
C SER A 149 15.97 -21.34 9.76
N PHE A 150 15.70 -21.16 11.07
CA PHE A 150 16.66 -21.46 12.13
C PHE A 150 17.03 -22.95 12.12
N PHE A 151 16.05 -23.85 12.11
CA PHE A 151 16.31 -25.29 12.05
C PHE A 151 17.03 -25.67 10.75
N PHE A 152 16.60 -25.11 9.62
CA PHE A 152 17.22 -25.38 8.33
C PHE A 152 18.71 -25.00 8.32
N PHE A 153 19.06 -23.79 8.76
CA PHE A 153 20.45 -23.36 8.81
C PHE A 153 21.26 -24.11 9.88
N LYS A 154 20.65 -24.43 11.02
CA LYS A 154 21.34 -25.14 12.11
C LYS A 154 21.74 -26.57 11.72
N LEU A 155 21.01 -27.21 10.80
CA LEU A 155 21.36 -28.52 10.28
C LEU A 155 22.66 -28.52 9.46
N HIS A 156 23.06 -27.37 8.92
CA HIS A 156 24.20 -27.26 8.01
C HIS A 156 25.35 -26.40 8.56
N ILE A 157 25.13 -25.66 9.65
CA ILE A 157 26.12 -24.74 10.24
C ILE A 157 26.24 -24.98 11.74
N ASP A 158 27.48 -25.23 12.17
CA ASP A 158 27.79 -25.44 13.59
C ASP A 158 27.76 -24.14 14.39
N ASP A 159 28.15 -23.01 13.78
CA ASP A 159 28.14 -21.70 14.42
C ASP A 159 26.70 -21.16 14.61
N ILE A 160 26.33 -21.02 15.88
CA ILE A 160 25.03 -20.49 16.33
C ILE A 160 24.89 -19.02 15.95
N PHE A 161 25.95 -18.22 16.03
CA PHE A 161 25.86 -16.78 15.74
C PHE A 161 25.59 -16.53 14.27
N GLN A 162 26.28 -17.24 13.38
CA GLN A 162 26.04 -17.16 11.94
C GLN A 162 24.62 -17.62 11.57
N THR A 163 24.13 -18.68 12.24
CA THR A 163 22.76 -19.19 12.06
C THR A 163 21.70 -18.16 12.47
N ILE A 164 21.85 -17.55 13.64
CA ILE A 164 20.95 -16.48 14.13
C ILE A 164 20.97 -15.30 13.15
N TYR A 165 22.16 -14.91 12.71
CA TYR A 165 22.34 -13.76 11.84
C TYR A 165 21.69 -13.95 10.46
N MET A 166 21.86 -15.12 9.82
CA MET A 166 21.18 -15.41 8.56
C MET A 166 19.66 -15.57 8.73
N THR A 167 19.22 -16.17 9.83
CA THR A 167 17.78 -16.27 10.14
C THR A 167 17.16 -14.87 10.27
N TYR A 168 17.84 -13.97 10.97
CA TYR A 168 17.41 -12.58 11.12
C TYR A 168 17.36 -11.84 9.78
N ALA A 169 18.39 -12.00 8.94
CA ALA A 169 18.41 -11.42 7.59
C ALA A 169 17.24 -11.92 6.73
N SER A 170 16.93 -13.23 6.79
CA SER A 170 15.78 -13.82 6.10
C SER A 170 14.44 -13.26 6.60
N ILE A 171 14.26 -13.07 7.91
CA ILE A 171 13.04 -12.51 8.49
C ILE A 171 12.86 -11.05 8.08
N ILE A 172 13.91 -10.22 8.15
CA ILE A 172 13.82 -8.83 7.65
C ILE A 172 13.47 -8.85 6.17
N SER A 173 14.10 -9.75 5.42
CA SER A 173 13.92 -9.86 3.99
C SER A 173 12.44 -10.07 3.62
N SER A 174 11.84 -11.11 4.20
CA SER A 174 10.43 -11.44 4.01
C SER A 174 9.50 -10.34 4.53
N SER A 175 9.89 -9.64 5.59
CA SER A 175 9.06 -8.58 6.19
C SER A 175 8.91 -7.38 5.27
N ILE A 176 10.00 -6.94 4.64
CA ILE A 176 9.96 -5.85 3.67
C ILE A 176 9.08 -6.26 2.49
N ASP A 177 9.24 -7.46 1.93
CA ASP A 177 8.40 -7.93 0.82
C ASP A 177 6.92 -7.99 1.17
N TYR A 178 6.61 -8.48 2.37
CA TYR A 178 5.25 -8.54 2.87
C TYR A 178 4.62 -7.14 2.96
N VAL A 179 5.33 -6.16 3.52
CA VAL A 179 4.90 -4.75 3.53
C VAL A 179 4.68 -4.22 2.12
N ASN A 180 5.59 -4.53 1.21
CA ASN A 180 5.53 -4.02 -0.16
C ASN A 180 4.28 -4.53 -0.89
N ALA A 181 4.00 -5.83 -0.76
CA ALA A 181 2.81 -6.44 -1.32
C ALA A 181 1.53 -5.80 -0.77
N PHE A 182 1.53 -5.45 0.52
CA PHE A 182 0.39 -4.80 1.15
C PHE A 182 0.23 -3.34 0.79
N GLU A 183 1.31 -2.56 0.73
CA GLU A 183 1.22 -1.19 0.23
C GLU A 183 0.68 -1.17 -1.20
N PHE A 184 1.12 -2.10 -2.04
CA PHE A 184 0.59 -2.28 -3.38
C PHE A 184 -0.89 -2.66 -3.37
N TYR A 185 -1.28 -3.65 -2.56
CA TYR A 185 -2.67 -4.09 -2.41
C TYR A 185 -3.59 -2.95 -1.91
N ALA A 186 -3.17 -2.23 -0.87
CA ALA A 186 -3.90 -1.12 -0.29
C ALA A 186 -4.05 0.02 -1.30
N PHE A 187 -3.00 0.31 -2.07
CA PHE A 187 -3.04 1.28 -3.16
C PHE A 187 -4.01 0.84 -4.26
N SER A 188 -3.91 -0.40 -4.74
CA SER A 188 -4.82 -0.91 -5.78
C SER A 188 -6.27 -0.93 -5.31
N SER A 189 -6.53 -1.31 -4.06
CA SER A 189 -7.87 -1.33 -3.47
C SER A 189 -8.46 0.08 -3.37
N SER A 190 -7.64 1.06 -3.00
CA SER A 190 -8.04 2.47 -2.94
C SER A 190 -8.38 3.04 -4.33
N VAL A 191 -7.60 2.69 -5.35
CA VAL A 191 -7.87 3.12 -6.74
C VAL A 191 -9.13 2.46 -7.27
N THR A 192 -9.32 1.16 -7.02
CA THR A 192 -10.53 0.44 -7.45
C THR A 192 -11.78 1.01 -6.79
N SER A 193 -11.76 1.33 -5.50
CA SER A 193 -12.92 1.90 -4.81
C SER A 193 -13.26 3.31 -5.30
N GLU A 194 -12.26 4.12 -5.67
CA GLU A 194 -12.47 5.43 -6.27
C GLU A 194 -13.13 5.32 -7.65
N ILE A 195 -12.67 4.37 -8.48
CA ILE A 195 -13.27 4.10 -9.80
C ILE A 195 -14.72 3.59 -9.66
N GLU A 196 -14.96 2.64 -8.75
CA GLU A 196 -16.29 2.08 -8.51
C GLU A 196 -17.29 3.09 -7.94
N THR A 197 -16.84 4.11 -7.22
CA THR A 197 -17.71 5.16 -6.69
C THR A 197 -17.95 6.28 -7.70
N HIS A 198 -16.95 6.66 -8.50
CA HIS A 198 -17.07 7.74 -9.47
C HIS A 198 -17.81 7.34 -10.75
N ILE A 199 -17.64 6.12 -11.24
CA ILE A 199 -18.34 5.64 -12.46
C ILE A 199 -19.87 5.73 -12.31
N PRO A 200 -20.51 5.16 -11.28
CA PRO A 200 -21.96 5.24 -11.13
C PRO A 200 -22.42 6.64 -10.78
N PHE A 201 -21.62 7.47 -10.09
CA PHE A 201 -21.99 8.87 -9.84
C PHE A 201 -22.04 9.69 -11.13
N TYR A 202 -21.01 9.56 -11.99
CA TYR A 202 -20.99 10.23 -13.29
C TYR A 202 -22.07 9.69 -14.21
N LEU A 203 -22.26 8.36 -14.28
CA LEU A 203 -23.33 7.75 -15.07
C LEU A 203 -24.71 8.20 -14.58
N ASN A 204 -24.95 8.24 -13.27
CA ASN A 204 -26.24 8.62 -12.71
C ASN A 204 -26.53 10.11 -12.94
N LYS A 205 -25.52 10.99 -12.81
CA LYS A 205 -25.67 12.42 -13.11
C LYS A 205 -25.96 12.65 -14.60
N GLU A 206 -25.25 11.95 -15.49
CA GLU A 206 -25.49 12.05 -16.93
C GLU A 206 -26.86 11.49 -17.32
N LEU A 207 -27.26 10.36 -16.73
CA LEU A 207 -28.61 9.79 -16.89
C LEU A 207 -29.68 10.74 -16.38
N GLN A 208 -29.54 11.32 -15.19
CA GLN A 208 -30.48 12.31 -14.66
C GLN A 208 -30.59 13.55 -15.55
N CYS A 209 -29.47 14.10 -16.03
CA CYS A 209 -29.48 15.21 -16.99
C CYS A 209 -30.18 14.82 -18.31
N LYS A 210 -29.92 13.62 -18.84
CA LYS A 210 -30.61 13.12 -20.06
C LYS A 210 -32.11 12.93 -19.82
N PHE A 211 -32.52 12.42 -18.67
CA PHE A 211 -33.92 12.24 -18.31
C PHE A 211 -34.63 13.59 -18.13
N GLN A 212 -34.04 14.54 -17.40
CA GLN A 212 -34.60 15.90 -17.25
C GLN A 212 -34.72 16.62 -18.60
N ASN A 213 -33.70 16.54 -19.45
CA ASN A 213 -33.75 17.16 -20.78
C ASN A 213 -34.81 16.52 -21.68
N ARG A 214 -35.02 15.20 -21.64
CA ARG A 214 -36.13 14.55 -22.37
C ARG A 214 -37.49 14.96 -21.83
N PHE A 215 -37.62 15.06 -20.51
CA PHE A 215 -38.87 15.45 -19.86
C PHE A 215 -39.26 16.89 -20.23
N TYR A 216 -38.31 17.84 -20.16
CA TYR A 216 -38.52 19.22 -20.58
C TYR A 216 -38.85 19.34 -22.07
N ARG A 217 -38.15 18.58 -22.94
CA ARG A 217 -38.37 18.64 -24.39
C ARG A 217 -39.75 18.09 -24.79
N ASN A 218 -40.29 17.10 -24.06
CA ASN A 218 -41.63 16.55 -24.32
C ASN A 218 -42.77 17.41 -23.76
N ILE A 219 -42.54 18.19 -22.70
CA ILE A 219 -43.56 19.08 -22.12
C ILE A 219 -43.68 20.38 -22.95
N PHE A 220 -42.57 20.89 -23.50
CA PHE A 220 -42.53 22.17 -24.19
C PHE A 220 -42.52 22.09 -25.71
N THR A 221 -42.81 20.95 -26.34
CA THR A 221 -43.17 20.96 -27.77
C THR A 221 -44.63 21.40 -27.89
N PRO A 222 -44.92 22.68 -28.23
CA PRO A 222 -46.29 23.05 -28.59
C PRO A 222 -46.70 22.17 -29.77
N LYS A 223 -47.84 21.48 -29.64
CA LYS A 223 -48.58 20.96 -30.78
C LYS A 223 -48.99 22.17 -31.62
N TYR A 224 -48.09 22.64 -32.48
CA TYR A 224 -48.42 23.59 -33.52
C TYR A 224 -49.28 22.82 -34.52
N LYS A 225 -50.58 22.85 -34.25
CA LYS A 225 -51.63 22.26 -35.06
C LYS A 225 -51.58 23.01 -36.39
N ASN A 226 -51.05 22.34 -37.42
CA ASN A 226 -51.03 22.82 -38.80
C ASN A 226 -52.48 23.02 -39.29
N HIS A 227 -53.07 24.18 -39.02
CA HIS A 227 -54.28 24.68 -39.67
C HIS A 227 -53.87 25.60 -40.82
N LYS A 228 -53.39 25.01 -41.93
CA LYS A 228 -53.02 25.77 -43.13
C LYS A 228 -53.70 25.33 -44.44
N HIS A 229 -54.81 24.59 -44.37
CA HIS A 229 -55.59 24.23 -45.56
C HIS A 229 -57.10 24.44 -45.35
N LEU A 230 -57.57 25.69 -45.36
CA LEU A 230 -59.01 25.98 -45.45
C LEU A 230 -59.36 27.32 -46.13
N LEU A 231 -58.49 27.84 -47.01
CA LEU A 231 -58.79 29.05 -47.78
C LEU A 231 -58.29 28.87 -49.22
N GLN A 232 -59.06 28.16 -50.05
CA GLN A 232 -58.99 28.26 -51.51
C GLN A 232 -60.10 27.46 -52.22
N ILE A 233 -61.38 27.68 -51.92
CA ILE A 233 -62.46 27.35 -52.87
C ILE A 233 -63.58 28.40 -52.76
N THR A 234 -63.40 29.52 -53.47
CA THR A 234 -64.49 30.38 -53.96
C THR A 234 -64.01 31.03 -55.25
N LYS A 235 -64.34 30.40 -56.37
CA LYS A 235 -64.53 31.01 -57.69
C LYS A 235 -65.34 30.06 -58.55
#